data_AF-A0A839VJ50-F1
#
_entry.id   AF-A0A839VJ50-F1
#
_cell.length_a   1.000
_cell.length_b   1.000
_cell.length_c   1.000
_cell.angle_alpha   90.00
_cell.angle_beta   90.00
_cell.angle_gamma   90.00
#
_symmetry.space_group_name_H-M   'P 1'
#
loop_
_entity.id
_entity.type
_entity.pdbx_description
1 polymer ?
#
loop_
_entity_poly.entity_id
_entity_poly.type
_entity_poly.pdbx_seq_one_letter_code
_entity_poly.pdbx_strand_id
1 'polypeptide(L)'
;MVIFFNNLNHKHVFFSVLFITLTSGLSQVVFAQENSVDDSLKAVTESQDVEGVNELSDSEERALKPLNGEYGSDVEQIWRSFLDERGLREGENDRNVFISSGIATVAMEKGAPGWIESRRTAHDVAFARAKAELVSTMGQKIQQSGTAQFTSNASFGQGQIQEVETVDRTARILDKAGELTEATLDAALREIDPDYDESKYEDMSMPERQVVLENLYEQSTYRSAARVISGATTFRVIEGQTSDGSNHEVLVGMVWSPRLSSLAAAIQDGRTSMKVDGARSSAEDMIPKTVGDAVAAMGTRVFIDDNGDRAVISYAQTEPAQVNPDDQDMARRSALSAAEDLALGQIAAFVGENVALKSSVSARQLTQVYADLVQRGVEIDTNQVQTIRAATGRVDITGANTIWRQVIEHPETQQDIAVVAVVWSPRGQASGERMGAAIDAARAAGTEAGTQEARNEEDASDNSAMTFESQPLDPAAY
;
A
#
# COMPACT_ATOMS: atom_id res chain seq x y z
N MET A 1 5.40 20.80 81.24
CA MET A 1 4.63 21.24 82.42
C MET A 1 3.82 22.46 81.98
N VAL A 2 2.50 22.35 82.18
CA VAL A 2 1.36 23.21 81.78
C VAL A 2 1.56 24.67 82.31
N ILE A 3 1.11 25.80 81.73
CA ILE A 3 -0.26 26.42 81.60
C ILE A 3 -0.02 27.81 80.91
N PHE A 4 -0.61 28.18 79.76
CA PHE A 4 -1.93 28.78 79.45
C PHE A 4 -2.17 30.26 79.90
N PHE A 5 -2.67 31.10 78.98
CA PHE A 5 -3.87 32.00 79.03
C PHE A 5 -3.83 32.95 77.79
N ASN A 6 -4.76 32.82 76.81
CA ASN A 6 -6.04 33.57 76.64
C ASN A 6 -5.83 35.09 76.41
N ASN A 7 -6.51 35.82 75.51
CA ASN A 7 -7.93 35.75 75.17
C ASN A 7 -8.30 36.62 73.94
N LEU A 8 -9.54 36.45 73.52
CA LEU A 8 -10.35 36.87 72.38
C LEU A 8 -10.55 38.39 72.03
N ASN A 9 -10.94 38.61 70.74
CA ASN A 9 -12.18 39.28 70.24
C ASN A 9 -12.21 40.67 69.55
N HIS A 10 -12.72 40.63 68.30
CA HIS A 10 -13.83 41.42 67.68
C HIS A 10 -13.78 42.97 67.57
N LYS A 11 -13.84 43.52 66.34
CA LYS A 11 -15.05 44.12 65.68
C LYS A 11 -14.73 45.01 64.46
N HIS A 12 -15.66 44.95 63.49
CA HIS A 12 -15.78 45.77 62.27
C HIS A 12 -16.11 47.25 62.54
N VAL A 13 -15.65 48.16 61.66
CA VAL A 13 -16.36 49.39 61.24
C VAL A 13 -15.95 49.78 59.80
N PHE A 14 -16.96 50.00 58.95
CA PHE A 14 -16.92 50.58 57.60
C PHE A 14 -16.87 52.13 57.66
N PHE A 15 -16.18 52.81 56.74
CA PHE A 15 -16.71 54.02 56.06
C PHE A 15 -15.90 54.39 54.80
N SER A 16 -16.65 54.81 53.78
CA SER A 16 -16.30 55.05 52.38
C SER A 16 -15.48 56.31 52.09
N VAL A 17 -14.69 56.30 51.00
CA VAL A 17 -14.47 57.47 50.12
C VAL A 17 -14.47 57.01 48.66
N LEU A 18 -15.29 57.69 47.86
CA LEU A 18 -15.44 57.61 46.41
C LEU A 18 -14.64 58.77 45.77
N PHE A 19 -13.80 58.53 44.76
CA PHE A 19 -13.68 59.41 43.59
C PHE A 19 -12.95 58.71 42.43
N ILE A 20 -13.51 58.88 41.24
CA ILE A 20 -13.17 58.28 39.94
C ILE A 20 -12.26 59.25 39.16
N THR A 21 -11.21 58.76 38.49
CA THR A 21 -10.98 58.86 37.00
C THR A 21 -9.53 58.50 36.59
N LEU A 22 -9.43 57.55 35.64
CA LEU A 22 -8.55 57.42 34.44
C LEU A 22 -7.10 57.97 34.51
N THR A 23 -6.03 57.30 34.07
CA THR A 23 -5.86 56.32 32.98
C THR A 23 -4.44 55.76 32.97
N SER A 24 -4.28 54.61 32.33
CA SER A 24 -3.07 54.03 31.70
C SER A 24 -2.13 53.17 32.55
N GLY A 25 -1.98 51.92 32.10
CA GLY A 25 -0.77 51.13 32.28
C GLY A 25 -0.90 49.89 33.16
N LEU A 26 -1.00 48.72 32.53
CA LEU A 26 -0.65 47.40 33.04
C LEU A 26 -1.62 46.74 34.03
N SER A 27 -2.55 45.97 33.48
CA SER A 27 -3.00 44.69 34.04
C SER A 27 -3.77 43.96 32.95
N GLN A 28 -3.23 42.85 32.44
CA GLN A 28 -3.95 41.68 31.88
C GLN A 28 -2.92 40.66 31.39
N VAL A 29 -2.52 39.73 32.26
CA VAL A 29 -2.13 38.38 31.84
C VAL A 29 -2.62 37.46 32.97
N VAL A 30 -3.64 36.66 32.68
CA VAL A 30 -3.94 35.30 33.16
C VAL A 30 -5.43 35.06 32.85
N PHE A 31 -5.71 33.90 32.24
CA PHE A 31 -6.98 33.36 31.73
C PHE A 31 -7.33 33.65 30.26
N ALA A 32 -6.60 33.00 29.34
CA ALA A 32 -7.13 32.57 28.04
C ALA A 32 -6.20 31.50 27.42
N GLN A 33 -6.24 30.26 27.90
CA GLN A 33 -5.59 29.14 27.20
C GLN A 33 -6.25 27.80 27.57
N GLU A 34 -7.55 27.64 27.25
CA GLU A 34 -8.20 26.32 27.34
C GLU A 34 -9.37 26.13 26.36
N ASN A 35 -9.43 26.90 25.26
CA ASN A 35 -10.49 26.75 24.23
C ASN A 35 -9.99 26.79 22.77
N SER A 36 -8.68 26.62 22.50
CA SER A 36 -8.14 26.70 21.12
C SER A 36 -8.03 25.36 20.37
N VAL A 37 -8.40 24.23 21.00
CA VAL A 37 -8.31 22.90 20.38
C VAL A 37 -9.59 22.55 19.62
N ASP A 38 -10.76 23.03 20.05
CA ASP A 38 -12.04 22.67 19.41
C ASP A 38 -12.38 23.58 18.21
N ASP A 39 -11.98 24.86 18.23
CA ASP A 39 -12.14 25.77 17.09
C ASP A 39 -11.13 25.52 15.95
N SER A 40 -9.96 24.92 16.25
CA SER A 40 -9.02 24.48 15.22
C SER A 40 -9.46 23.17 14.56
N LEU A 41 -10.20 22.30 15.27
CA LEU A 41 -10.82 21.10 14.70
C LEU A 41 -12.08 21.40 13.87
N LYS A 42 -12.85 22.43 14.22
CA LYS A 42 -13.96 22.92 13.38
C LYS A 42 -13.49 23.69 12.14
N ALA A 43 -12.41 24.47 12.24
CA ALA A 43 -11.80 25.12 11.08
C ALA A 43 -11.13 24.14 10.09
N VAL A 44 -10.71 22.94 10.55
CA VAL A 44 -10.23 21.86 9.67
C VAL A 44 -11.37 21.11 8.97
N THR A 45 -12.59 21.18 9.49
CA THR A 45 -13.74 20.47 8.89
C THR A 45 -14.61 21.38 8.00
N GLU A 46 -14.38 22.70 8.02
CA GLU A 46 -15.23 23.66 7.31
C GLU A 46 -14.44 24.86 6.76
N SER A 47 -13.32 24.62 6.09
CA SER A 47 -12.79 25.53 5.06
C SER A 47 -11.66 24.86 4.27
N GLN A 48 -11.99 24.31 3.11
CA GLN A 48 -11.38 24.66 1.83
C GLN A 48 -11.95 23.72 0.77
N ASP A 49 -12.90 24.24 -0.01
CA ASP A 49 -12.94 23.93 -1.44
C ASP A 49 -11.57 24.30 -2.02
N VAL A 50 -10.63 23.36 -1.99
CA VAL A 50 -9.35 23.49 -2.69
C VAL A 50 -9.66 23.24 -4.17
N GLU A 51 -9.66 24.31 -4.98
CA GLU A 51 -9.59 24.18 -6.44
C GLU A 51 -8.49 23.15 -6.81
N GLY A 52 -8.85 22.08 -7.54
CA GLY A 52 -7.87 21.16 -8.14
C GLY A 52 -7.60 19.83 -7.40
N VAL A 53 -8.40 19.43 -6.41
CA VAL A 53 -8.33 18.07 -5.81
C VAL A 53 -8.85 17.00 -6.78
N ASN A 54 -9.84 17.36 -7.60
CA ASN A 54 -10.45 16.48 -8.60
C ASN A 54 -9.80 16.56 -9.98
N GLU A 55 -8.77 17.37 -10.20
CA GLU A 55 -8.05 17.44 -11.48
C GLU A 55 -6.69 16.75 -11.38
N LEU A 56 -6.34 15.94 -12.39
CA LEU A 56 -4.98 15.42 -12.55
C LEU A 56 -3.99 16.58 -12.72
N SER A 57 -2.76 16.44 -12.21
CA SER A 57 -1.69 17.35 -12.67
C SER A 57 -1.32 17.02 -14.12
N ASP A 58 -0.79 17.99 -14.85
CA ASP A 58 -0.31 17.76 -16.21
C ASP A 58 0.76 16.64 -16.26
N SER A 59 1.62 16.53 -15.24
CA SER A 59 2.56 15.41 -15.10
C SER A 59 1.86 14.07 -14.86
N GLU A 60 0.87 14.02 -13.97
CA GLU A 60 0.12 12.79 -13.68
C GLU A 60 -0.67 12.36 -14.91
N GLU A 61 -1.34 13.28 -15.63
CA GLU A 61 -2.03 12.97 -16.88
C GLU A 61 -1.07 12.48 -17.97
N ARG A 62 0.10 13.11 -18.11
CA ARG A 62 1.13 12.67 -19.07
C ARG A 62 1.69 11.29 -18.73
N ALA A 63 1.83 10.98 -17.44
CA ALA A 63 2.30 9.67 -16.98
C ALA A 63 1.23 8.58 -17.14
N LEU A 64 -0.03 8.88 -16.80
CA LEU A 64 -1.13 7.90 -16.81
C LEU A 64 -1.74 7.64 -18.21
N LYS A 65 -1.31 8.37 -19.25
CA LYS A 65 -1.78 8.11 -20.62
C LYS A 65 -1.41 6.68 -21.05
N PRO A 66 -2.38 5.89 -21.56
CA PRO A 66 -2.12 4.53 -22.03
C PRO A 66 -1.02 4.55 -23.08
N LEU A 67 0.01 3.72 -22.86
CA LEU A 67 1.11 3.55 -23.80
C LEU A 67 1.25 2.07 -24.15
N ASN A 68 1.45 1.85 -25.44
CA ASN A 68 1.88 0.58 -25.99
C ASN A 68 3.30 0.31 -25.47
N GLY A 69 3.59 -0.93 -25.09
CA GLY A 69 4.97 -1.25 -24.71
C GLY A 69 5.92 -1.07 -25.89
N GLU A 70 7.14 -0.65 -25.58
CA GLU A 70 8.11 -0.32 -26.60
C GLU A 70 9.24 -1.35 -26.63
N TYR A 71 9.56 -1.81 -27.84
CA TYR A 71 10.68 -2.69 -28.13
C TYR A 71 11.78 -1.91 -28.81
N GLY A 72 13.00 -1.96 -28.28
CA GLY A 72 14.14 -1.33 -28.94
C GLY A 72 15.47 -1.58 -28.25
N SER A 73 16.56 -1.43 -29.01
CA SER A 73 17.91 -1.43 -28.43
C SER A 73 18.12 -0.17 -27.59
N ASP A 74 18.86 -0.30 -26.49
CA ASP A 74 19.16 0.80 -25.57
C ASP A 74 17.92 1.31 -24.80
N VAL A 75 17.42 0.46 -23.90
CA VAL A 75 16.21 0.72 -23.12
C VAL A 75 16.31 2.01 -22.30
N GLU A 76 17.51 2.37 -21.83
CA GLU A 76 17.78 3.64 -21.13
C GLU A 76 17.61 4.86 -22.03
N GLN A 77 18.15 4.83 -23.26
CA GLN A 77 18.00 5.93 -24.19
C GLN A 77 16.54 6.17 -24.57
N ILE A 78 15.79 5.09 -24.78
CA ILE A 78 14.34 5.15 -25.06
C ILE A 78 13.61 5.80 -23.88
N TRP A 79 13.93 5.37 -22.66
CA TRP A 79 13.35 5.94 -21.45
C TRP A 79 13.63 7.43 -21.30
N ARG A 80 14.89 7.86 -21.46
CA ARG A 80 15.29 9.28 -21.36
C ARG A 80 14.58 10.12 -22.42
N SER A 81 14.53 9.64 -23.66
CA SER A 81 13.88 10.32 -24.77
C SER A 81 12.39 10.47 -24.51
N PHE A 82 11.74 9.44 -23.98
CA PHE A 82 10.34 9.51 -23.58
C PHE A 82 10.09 10.54 -22.47
N LEU A 83 10.92 10.58 -21.43
CA LEU A 83 10.80 11.58 -20.36
C LEU A 83 10.95 13.00 -20.92
N ASP A 84 11.96 13.23 -21.77
CA ASP A 84 12.23 14.52 -22.40
C ASP A 84 11.05 14.96 -23.31
N GLU A 85 10.55 14.07 -24.17
CA GLU A 85 9.39 14.32 -25.03
C GLU A 85 8.13 14.67 -24.24
N ARG A 86 7.97 14.07 -23.07
CA ARG A 86 6.85 14.34 -22.17
C ARG A 86 7.12 15.49 -21.22
N GLY A 87 8.30 16.10 -21.21
CA GLY A 87 8.67 17.13 -20.23
C GLY A 87 8.54 16.63 -18.79
N LEU A 88 8.98 15.39 -18.56
CA LEU A 88 9.05 14.71 -17.28
C LEU A 88 10.53 14.48 -16.91
N ARG A 89 10.81 14.24 -15.64
CA ARG A 89 12.13 13.83 -15.16
C ARG A 89 12.01 12.79 -14.06
N GLU A 90 13.05 11.99 -13.85
CA GLU A 90 13.14 11.17 -12.64
C GLU A 90 13.24 12.05 -11.39
N GLY A 91 12.78 11.52 -10.26
CA GLY A 91 12.56 12.25 -9.02
C GLY A 91 11.28 13.09 -9.06
N GLU A 92 11.31 14.25 -8.42
CA GLU A 92 10.15 15.10 -8.24
C GLU A 92 9.84 15.97 -9.47
N ASN A 93 8.58 15.95 -9.87
CA ASN A 93 7.94 16.80 -10.89
C ASN A 93 6.93 17.75 -10.21
N ASP A 94 6.17 18.51 -10.99
CA ASP A 94 5.16 19.43 -10.47
C ASP A 94 4.09 18.73 -9.62
N ARG A 95 3.53 19.46 -8.65
CA ARG A 95 2.45 19.00 -7.76
C ARG A 95 2.76 17.66 -7.06
N ASN A 96 4.02 17.44 -6.67
CA ASN A 96 4.48 16.26 -5.93
C ASN A 96 4.28 14.93 -6.69
N VAL A 97 4.46 14.94 -8.01
CA VAL A 97 4.53 13.72 -8.80
C VAL A 97 5.97 13.20 -8.83
N PHE A 98 6.17 11.95 -8.47
CA PHE A 98 7.48 11.31 -8.40
C PHE A 98 7.58 10.24 -9.47
N ILE A 99 8.68 10.25 -10.22
CA ILE A 99 8.96 9.28 -11.26
C ILE A 99 10.27 8.56 -10.91
N SER A 100 10.29 7.25 -11.06
CA SER A 100 11.52 6.45 -10.97
C SER A 100 11.56 5.42 -12.09
N SER A 101 12.73 4.81 -12.27
CA SER A 101 12.89 3.65 -13.12
C SER A 101 13.76 2.60 -12.47
N GLY A 102 13.68 1.38 -12.99
CA GLY A 102 14.55 0.28 -12.63
C GLY A 102 14.76 -0.61 -13.85
N ILE A 103 15.95 -1.20 -13.95
CA ILE A 103 16.37 -2.01 -15.10
C ILE A 103 16.85 -3.35 -14.59
N ALA A 104 16.53 -4.42 -15.33
CA ALA A 104 17.06 -5.74 -15.06
C ALA A 104 17.32 -6.51 -16.35
N THR A 105 18.35 -7.34 -16.32
CA THR A 105 18.73 -8.21 -17.43
C THR A 105 17.95 -9.53 -17.38
N VAL A 106 17.50 -9.99 -18.55
CA VAL A 106 16.93 -11.31 -18.73
C VAL A 106 18.06 -12.33 -18.69
N ALA A 107 18.03 -13.21 -17.70
CA ALA A 107 19.10 -14.17 -17.43
C ALA A 107 19.21 -15.28 -18.48
N MET A 108 18.11 -15.60 -19.17
CA MET A 108 18.08 -16.64 -20.19
C MET A 108 18.29 -16.06 -21.59
N GLU A 109 18.97 -16.82 -22.44
CA GLU A 109 19.08 -16.48 -23.86
C GLU A 109 17.72 -16.54 -24.56
N LYS A 110 17.51 -15.63 -25.51
CA LYS A 110 16.28 -15.55 -26.29
C LYS A 110 15.99 -16.87 -27.01
N GLY A 111 14.80 -17.43 -26.77
CA GLY A 111 14.34 -18.70 -27.34
C GLY A 111 14.75 -19.94 -26.56
N ALA A 112 15.56 -19.81 -25.49
CA ALA A 112 15.82 -20.92 -24.59
C ALA A 112 14.55 -21.28 -23.78
N PRO A 113 14.39 -22.55 -23.35
CA PRO A 113 13.33 -22.92 -22.40
C PRO A 113 13.40 -22.06 -21.15
N GLY A 114 12.27 -21.53 -20.67
CA GLY A 114 12.24 -20.63 -19.51
C GLY A 114 12.59 -19.16 -19.82
N TRP A 115 12.79 -18.80 -21.09
CA TRP A 115 13.04 -17.40 -21.47
C TRP A 115 11.88 -16.46 -21.12
N ILE A 116 10.63 -16.90 -21.30
CA ILE A 116 9.44 -16.11 -20.93
C ILE A 116 9.40 -15.89 -19.42
N GLU A 117 9.63 -16.93 -18.63
CA GLU A 117 9.69 -16.78 -17.18
C GLU A 117 10.87 -15.91 -16.72
N SER A 118 12.01 -15.98 -17.42
CA SER A 118 13.17 -15.14 -17.18
C SER A 118 12.87 -13.65 -17.46
N ARG A 119 12.17 -13.33 -18.56
CA ARG A 119 11.79 -11.94 -18.87
C ARG A 119 10.84 -11.36 -17.84
N ARG A 120 9.88 -12.15 -17.38
CA ARG A 120 8.94 -11.77 -16.32
C ARG A 120 9.67 -11.56 -15.00
N THR A 121 10.66 -12.39 -14.71
CA THR A 121 11.51 -12.21 -13.53
C THR A 121 12.37 -10.95 -13.62
N ALA A 122 12.92 -10.63 -14.79
CA ALA A 122 13.59 -9.36 -15.03
C ALA A 122 12.62 -8.18 -14.82
N HIS A 123 11.39 -8.24 -15.35
CA HIS A 123 10.36 -7.24 -15.06
C HIS A 123 10.15 -7.05 -13.55
N ASP A 124 10.00 -8.12 -12.78
CA ASP A 124 9.75 -8.02 -11.34
C ASP A 124 10.96 -7.45 -10.57
N VAL A 125 12.19 -7.79 -10.99
CA VAL A 125 13.42 -7.18 -10.45
C VAL A 125 13.46 -5.69 -10.79
N ALA A 126 13.20 -5.32 -12.04
CA ALA A 126 13.16 -3.93 -12.50
C ALA A 126 12.09 -3.11 -11.75
N PHE A 127 10.89 -3.67 -11.55
CA PHE A 127 9.83 -3.09 -10.74
C PHE A 127 10.28 -2.87 -9.30
N ALA A 128 10.90 -3.87 -8.66
CA ALA A 128 11.41 -3.74 -7.30
C ALA A 128 12.52 -2.68 -7.19
N ARG A 129 13.40 -2.55 -8.20
CA ARG A 129 14.44 -1.52 -8.27
C ARG A 129 13.83 -0.11 -8.40
N ALA A 130 12.87 0.06 -9.32
CA ALA A 130 12.14 1.31 -9.48
C ALA A 130 11.43 1.74 -8.19
N LYS A 131 10.84 0.76 -7.49
CA LYS A 131 10.18 0.99 -6.21
C LYS A 131 11.18 1.37 -5.11
N ALA A 132 12.32 0.69 -5.02
CA ALA A 132 13.39 1.04 -4.07
C ALA A 132 13.91 2.47 -4.30
N GLU A 133 14.01 2.91 -5.55
CA GLU A 133 14.39 4.29 -5.88
C GLU A 133 13.33 5.32 -5.42
N LEU A 134 12.04 5.01 -5.55
CA LEU A 134 10.98 5.85 -4.96
C LEU A 134 11.09 5.91 -3.43
N VAL A 135 11.33 4.78 -2.77
CA VAL A 135 11.56 4.73 -1.32
C VAL A 135 12.76 5.57 -0.92
N SER A 136 13.86 5.48 -1.69
CA SER A 136 15.07 6.28 -1.48
C SER A 136 14.78 7.79 -1.58
N THR A 137 14.18 8.21 -2.70
CA THR A 137 13.82 9.61 -2.94
C THR A 137 12.87 10.15 -1.86
N MET A 138 11.89 9.33 -1.47
CA MET A 138 10.92 9.70 -0.44
C MET A 138 11.55 9.78 0.95
N GLY A 139 12.42 8.84 1.30
CA GLY A 139 13.19 8.86 2.53
C GLY A 139 14.04 10.11 2.66
N GLN A 140 14.75 10.49 1.59
CA GLN A 140 15.54 11.74 1.55
C GLN A 140 14.65 12.98 1.76
N LYS A 141 13.45 13.01 1.16
CA LYS A 141 12.51 14.12 1.37
C LYS A 141 11.99 14.21 2.80
N ILE A 142 11.66 13.07 3.39
CA ILE A 142 11.24 12.98 4.80
C ILE A 142 12.36 13.51 5.70
N GLN A 143 13.62 13.12 5.45
CA GLN A 143 14.79 13.63 6.19
C GLN A 143 14.98 15.15 6.04
N GLN A 144 14.81 15.69 4.83
CA GLN A 144 15.09 17.11 4.54
C GLN A 144 14.01 18.08 5.05
N SER A 145 12.74 17.66 5.11
CA SER A 145 11.62 18.60 5.16
C SER A 145 10.97 18.79 6.53
N GLY A 146 11.28 17.97 7.55
CA GLY A 146 10.53 18.04 8.82
C GLY A 146 9.01 17.92 8.59
N THR A 147 8.63 16.88 7.84
CA THR A 147 7.37 16.13 7.78
C THR A 147 5.99 16.84 7.75
N ALA A 148 5.71 17.91 8.49
CA ALA A 148 4.34 18.43 8.68
C ALA A 148 3.63 18.93 7.40
N GLN A 149 4.38 19.47 6.43
CA GLN A 149 3.80 19.97 5.16
C GLN A 149 3.64 18.87 4.10
N PHE A 150 4.40 17.77 4.22
CA PHE A 150 4.31 16.63 3.31
C PHE A 150 3.21 15.64 3.76
N THR A 151 3.00 15.49 5.06
CA THR A 151 1.98 14.60 5.66
C THR A 151 0.57 15.16 5.65
N SER A 152 0.39 16.48 5.68
CA SER A 152 -0.93 17.11 5.63
C SER A 152 -1.59 16.98 4.25
N ASN A 153 -0.81 16.91 3.17
CA ASN A 153 -1.29 16.84 1.79
C ASN A 153 -1.50 15.41 1.26
N ALA A 154 -0.94 14.40 1.92
CA ALA A 154 -1.21 13.00 1.66
C ALA A 154 -2.10 12.50 2.80
N SER A 155 -3.41 12.61 2.64
CA SER A 155 -4.38 12.20 3.67
C SER A 155 -4.35 10.67 3.83
N PHE A 156 -3.44 10.19 4.68
CA PHE A 156 -3.29 8.77 4.98
C PHE A 156 -4.40 8.31 5.94
N GLY A 157 -5.05 7.18 5.63
CA GLY A 157 -5.96 6.50 6.55
C GLY A 157 -5.32 6.25 7.92
N GLN A 158 -6.17 6.25 8.97
CA GLN A 158 -5.90 6.47 10.41
C GLN A 158 -4.73 5.72 11.11
N GLY A 159 -3.91 4.92 10.42
CA GLY A 159 -2.77 4.19 10.99
C GLY A 159 -1.37 4.68 10.61
N GLN A 160 -1.20 5.43 9.49
CA GLN A 160 0.15 5.76 8.98
C GLN A 160 0.71 7.10 9.49
N ILE A 161 -0.15 7.98 10.02
CA ILE A 161 0.25 9.32 10.50
C ILE A 161 1.14 9.22 11.76
N GLN A 162 0.85 8.27 12.66
CA GLN A 162 1.56 8.15 13.94
C GLN A 162 3.04 7.75 13.78
N GLU A 163 3.37 6.85 12.86
CA GLU A 163 4.76 6.40 12.66
C GLU A 163 5.62 7.49 12.01
N VAL A 164 5.01 8.31 11.15
CA VAL A 164 5.68 9.44 10.51
C VAL A 164 5.91 10.58 11.51
N GLU A 165 4.97 10.81 12.44
CA GLU A 165 5.16 11.74 13.57
C GLU A 165 6.26 11.28 14.54
N THR A 166 6.39 9.98 14.81
CA THR A 166 7.48 9.44 15.63
C THR A 166 8.86 9.64 14.99
N VAL A 167 8.97 9.51 13.66
CA VAL A 167 10.20 9.82 12.92
C VAL A 167 10.54 11.31 13.06
N ASP A 168 9.57 12.21 12.88
CA ASP A 168 9.76 13.66 13.02
C ASP A 168 10.21 14.07 14.43
N ARG A 169 9.62 13.47 15.47
CA ARG A 169 10.04 13.73 16.85
C ARG A 169 11.47 13.25 17.11
N THR A 170 11.83 12.07 16.60
CA THR A 170 13.18 11.51 16.75
C THR A 170 14.22 12.32 15.96
N ALA A 171 13.88 12.81 14.77
CA ALA A 171 14.72 13.71 13.97
C ALA A 171 15.10 14.96 14.77
N ARG A 172 14.11 15.62 15.40
CA ARG A 172 14.33 16.78 16.27
C ARG A 172 15.21 16.49 17.49
N ILE A 173 15.21 15.24 17.96
CA ILE A 173 16.08 14.80 19.06
C ILE A 173 17.51 14.61 18.56
N LEU A 174 17.70 14.01 17.38
CA LEU A 174 19.00 13.84 16.73
C LEU A 174 19.63 15.17 16.29
N ASP A 175 18.86 16.11 15.77
CA ASP A 175 19.34 17.46 15.43
C ASP A 175 19.92 18.21 16.65
N LYS A 176 19.50 17.82 17.84
CA LYS A 176 20.02 18.30 19.12
C LYS A 176 21.11 17.40 19.70
N ALA A 177 21.83 16.64 18.86
CA ALA A 177 22.84 15.66 19.30
C ALA A 177 23.87 16.20 20.31
N GLY A 178 24.21 17.49 20.22
CA GLY A 178 25.10 18.15 21.19
C GLY A 178 24.55 18.28 22.62
N GLU A 179 23.25 18.03 22.84
CA GLU A 179 22.54 18.16 24.13
C GLU A 179 21.89 16.82 24.59
N LEU A 180 22.18 15.70 23.92
CA LEU A 180 21.59 14.39 24.26
C LEU A 180 22.04 13.92 25.65
N THR A 181 21.11 13.88 26.60
CA THR A 181 21.29 13.18 27.88
C THR A 181 21.00 11.68 27.72
N GLU A 182 21.51 10.84 28.63
CA GLU A 182 21.15 9.41 28.69
C GLU A 182 19.63 9.21 28.66
N ALA A 183 18.88 10.00 29.44
CA ALA A 183 17.42 9.93 29.48
C ALA A 183 16.75 10.32 28.15
N THR A 184 17.30 11.31 27.43
CA THR A 184 16.79 11.71 26.11
C THR A 184 17.08 10.65 25.06
N LEU A 185 18.26 10.05 25.12
CA LEU A 185 18.68 8.98 24.21
C LEU A 185 17.85 7.72 24.41
N ASP A 186 17.62 7.32 25.66
CA ASP A 186 16.78 6.16 25.99
C ASP A 186 15.30 6.40 25.64
N ALA A 187 14.80 7.63 25.78
CA ALA A 187 13.47 8.00 25.31
C ALA A 187 13.34 7.86 23.79
N ALA A 188 14.34 8.33 23.04
CA ALA A 188 14.36 8.21 21.58
C ALA A 188 14.49 6.76 21.11
N LEU A 189 15.37 5.96 21.72
CA LEU A 189 15.51 4.53 21.43
C LEU A 189 14.20 3.78 21.70
N ARG A 190 13.51 4.08 22.81
CA ARG A 190 12.21 3.49 23.14
C ARG A 190 11.11 3.89 22.15
N GLU A 191 11.21 5.07 21.57
CA GLU A 191 10.24 5.57 20.59
C GLU A 191 10.43 4.93 19.20
N ILE A 192 11.67 4.63 18.80
CA ILE A 192 11.98 4.20 17.42
C ILE A 192 12.36 2.73 17.26
N ASP A 193 12.81 2.06 18.33
CA ASP A 193 13.07 0.61 18.30
C ASP A 193 11.75 -0.15 18.54
N PRO A 194 11.21 -0.86 17.53
CA PRO A 194 9.99 -1.65 17.71
C PRO A 194 10.18 -2.82 18.69
N ASP A 195 11.41 -3.26 18.92
CA ASP A 195 11.77 -4.37 19.81
C ASP A 195 12.61 -3.87 21.00
N TYR A 196 12.34 -2.64 21.46
CA TYR A 196 13.07 -2.01 22.55
C TYR A 196 13.11 -2.89 23.80
N ASP A 197 14.32 -3.22 24.24
CA ASP A 197 14.64 -3.87 25.50
C ASP A 197 15.81 -3.12 26.13
N GLU A 198 15.65 -2.68 27.38
CA GLU A 198 16.68 -1.92 28.10
C GLU A 198 18.02 -2.68 28.15
N SER A 199 17.95 -4.01 28.35
CA SER A 199 19.13 -4.87 28.44
C SER A 199 19.95 -4.92 27.14
N LYS A 200 19.35 -4.61 25.98
CA LYS A 200 20.04 -4.49 24.68
C LYS A 200 21.01 -3.31 24.66
N TYR A 201 20.75 -2.30 25.49
CA TYR A 201 21.45 -1.01 25.47
C TYR A 201 22.26 -0.75 26.74
N GLU A 202 21.96 -1.40 27.87
CA GLU A 202 22.60 -1.20 29.17
C GLU A 202 24.14 -1.17 29.07
N ASP A 203 24.74 -2.12 28.35
CA ASP A 203 26.19 -2.26 28.22
C ASP A 203 26.83 -1.35 27.15
N MET A 204 26.03 -0.61 26.37
CA MET A 204 26.52 0.29 25.32
C MET A 204 26.87 1.67 25.88
N SER A 205 28.03 2.21 25.47
CA SER A 205 28.41 3.60 25.74
C SER A 205 27.48 4.58 25.02
N MET A 206 27.41 5.83 25.50
CA MET A 206 26.62 6.89 24.88
C MET A 206 26.89 7.06 23.36
N PRO A 207 28.15 7.08 22.88
CA PRO A 207 28.43 7.13 21.44
C PRO A 207 27.91 5.91 20.66
N GLU A 208 27.99 4.70 21.24
CA GLU A 208 27.48 3.48 20.60
C GLU A 208 25.96 3.51 20.51
N ARG A 209 25.27 3.92 21.58
CA ARG A 209 23.81 4.11 21.57
C ARG A 209 23.37 5.17 20.57
N GLN A 210 24.15 6.25 20.41
CA GLN A 210 23.88 7.27 19.40
C GLN A 210 23.96 6.69 17.98
N VAL A 211 25.01 5.91 17.67
CA VAL A 211 25.12 5.22 16.36
C VAL A 211 23.95 4.26 16.15
N VAL A 212 23.52 3.53 17.18
CA VAL A 212 22.35 2.65 17.07
C VAL A 212 21.07 3.46 16.84
N LEU A 213 20.88 4.58 17.54
CA LEU A 213 19.75 5.47 17.32
C LEU A 213 19.73 6.03 15.89
N GLU A 214 20.87 6.49 15.38
CA GLU A 214 21.02 7.00 14.02
C GLU A 214 20.64 5.92 12.98
N ASN A 215 21.13 4.69 13.16
CA ASN A 215 20.77 3.55 12.30
C ASN A 215 19.27 3.22 12.37
N LEU A 216 18.69 3.18 13.57
CA LEU A 216 17.26 2.91 13.76
C LEU A 216 16.39 4.02 13.17
N TYR A 217 16.83 5.27 13.29
CA TYR A 217 16.20 6.43 12.68
C TYR A 217 16.20 6.35 11.16
N GLU A 218 17.35 6.02 10.57
CA GLU A 218 17.47 5.83 9.13
C GLU A 218 16.55 4.68 8.66
N GLN A 219 16.55 3.54 9.37
CA GLN A 219 15.67 2.41 9.06
C GLN A 219 14.20 2.80 9.17
N SER A 220 13.81 3.46 10.26
CA SER A 220 12.44 3.91 10.45
C SER A 220 11.99 4.89 9.37
N THR A 221 12.89 5.75 8.92
CA THR A 221 12.61 6.69 7.83
C THR A 221 12.31 5.97 6.53
N TYR A 222 13.12 4.98 6.14
CA TYR A 222 12.87 4.19 4.93
C TYR A 222 11.67 3.26 5.08
N ARG A 223 11.37 2.78 6.29
CA ARG A 223 10.12 2.05 6.56
C ARG A 223 8.88 2.93 6.34
N SER A 224 8.91 4.15 6.84
CA SER A 224 7.85 5.14 6.60
C SER A 224 7.74 5.48 5.11
N ALA A 225 8.86 5.70 4.43
CA ALA A 225 8.89 5.96 2.99
C ALA A 225 8.28 4.80 2.17
N ALA A 226 8.61 3.55 2.51
CA ALA A 226 8.03 2.35 1.88
C ALA A 226 6.51 2.24 2.07
N ARG A 227 5.96 2.75 3.17
CA ARG A 227 4.50 2.82 3.39
C ARG A 227 3.85 3.94 2.58
N VAL A 228 4.49 5.11 2.53
CA VAL A 228 4.02 6.30 1.80
C VAL A 228 3.85 6.02 0.31
N ILE A 229 4.74 5.21 -0.28
CA ILE A 229 4.69 4.91 -1.71
C ILE A 229 3.57 3.92 -2.11
N SER A 230 2.66 3.57 -1.20
CA SER A 230 1.38 2.94 -1.58
C SER A 230 0.69 3.79 -2.64
N GLY A 231 0.11 3.15 -3.65
CA GLY A 231 -0.42 3.79 -4.85
C GLY A 231 0.63 4.03 -5.96
N ALA A 232 1.90 3.66 -5.76
CA ALA A 232 2.87 3.70 -6.86
C ALA A 232 2.47 2.67 -7.93
N THR A 233 2.45 3.10 -9.19
CA THR A 233 1.99 2.29 -10.32
C THR A 233 3.01 2.29 -11.44
N THR A 234 3.08 1.21 -12.19
CA THR A 234 3.82 1.18 -13.45
C THR A 234 3.12 2.12 -14.44
N PHE A 235 3.89 2.92 -15.15
CA PHE A 235 3.34 3.71 -16.26
C PHE A 235 4.05 3.44 -17.58
N ARG A 236 5.22 2.80 -17.53
CA ARG A 236 5.88 2.33 -18.74
C ARG A 236 6.71 1.07 -18.49
N VAL A 237 6.71 0.19 -19.48
CA VAL A 237 7.61 -0.96 -19.57
C VAL A 237 8.29 -0.87 -20.94
N ILE A 238 9.61 -0.94 -20.94
CA ILE A 238 10.44 -0.96 -22.15
C ILE A 238 11.27 -2.23 -22.11
N GLU A 239 11.32 -2.94 -23.23
CA GLU A 239 12.13 -4.15 -23.34
C GLU A 239 12.99 -4.14 -24.59
N GLY A 240 14.15 -4.75 -24.52
CA GLY A 240 14.97 -4.92 -25.71
C GLY A 240 16.40 -5.29 -25.43
N GLN A 241 17.22 -5.30 -26.47
CA GLN A 241 18.62 -5.67 -26.33
C GLN A 241 19.43 -4.53 -25.71
N THR A 242 20.45 -4.89 -24.92
CA THR A 242 21.51 -3.96 -24.54
C THR A 242 22.13 -3.31 -25.77
N SER A 243 22.71 -2.13 -25.63
CA SER A 243 23.31 -1.38 -26.75
C SER A 243 24.45 -2.16 -27.45
N ASP A 244 25.08 -3.10 -26.75
CA ASP A 244 26.10 -4.01 -27.29
C ASP A 244 25.54 -5.33 -27.87
N GLY A 245 24.23 -5.56 -27.76
CA GLY A 245 23.53 -6.75 -28.22
C GLY A 245 23.79 -8.03 -27.40
N SER A 246 24.51 -7.92 -26.29
CA SER A 246 24.94 -9.08 -25.49
C SER A 246 23.82 -9.66 -24.63
N ASN A 247 22.89 -8.82 -24.17
CA ASN A 247 21.80 -9.24 -23.29
C ASN A 247 20.45 -8.66 -23.74
N HIS A 248 19.37 -9.16 -23.13
CA HIS A 248 18.04 -8.57 -23.19
C HIS A 248 17.72 -7.94 -21.84
N GLU A 249 17.08 -6.78 -21.82
CA GLU A 249 16.78 -6.00 -20.63
C GLU A 249 15.32 -5.59 -20.59
N VAL A 250 14.84 -5.41 -19.36
CA VAL A 250 13.53 -4.88 -19.06
C VAL A 250 13.72 -3.65 -18.18
N LEU A 251 13.16 -2.52 -18.61
CA LEU A 251 13.06 -1.29 -17.84
C LEU A 251 11.61 -1.07 -17.43
N VAL A 252 11.40 -0.81 -16.14
CA VAL A 252 10.10 -0.47 -15.58
C VAL A 252 10.16 0.97 -15.06
N GLY A 253 9.28 1.82 -15.61
CA GLY A 253 9.04 3.18 -15.15
C GLY A 253 7.84 3.23 -14.21
N MET A 254 8.02 3.81 -13.03
CA MET A 254 6.98 3.97 -12.01
C MET A 254 6.65 5.43 -11.76
N VAL A 255 5.39 5.67 -11.41
CA VAL A 255 4.90 6.98 -10.98
C VAL A 255 4.20 6.85 -9.65
N TRP A 256 4.42 7.84 -8.78
CA TRP A 256 3.71 8.01 -7.52
C TRP A 256 3.25 9.46 -7.36
N SER A 257 2.12 9.66 -6.71
CA SER A 257 1.65 10.98 -6.27
C SER A 257 0.77 10.83 -5.03
N PRO A 258 0.55 11.90 -4.24
CA PRO A 258 -0.41 11.88 -3.13
C PRO A 258 -1.83 11.46 -3.55
N ARG A 259 -2.23 11.78 -4.80
CA ARG A 259 -3.54 11.38 -5.34
C ARG A 259 -3.61 9.87 -5.60
N LEU A 260 -2.53 9.29 -6.12
CA LEU A 260 -2.43 7.83 -6.30
C LEU A 260 -2.39 7.10 -4.95
N SER A 261 -1.70 7.67 -3.96
CA SER A 261 -1.71 7.16 -2.59
C SER A 261 -3.11 7.21 -1.96
N SER A 262 -3.86 8.30 -2.21
CA SER A 262 -5.26 8.43 -1.78
C SER A 262 -6.17 7.41 -2.47
N LEU A 263 -5.90 7.06 -3.73
CA LEU A 263 -6.58 5.99 -4.45
C LEU A 263 -6.31 4.62 -3.80
N ALA A 264 -5.06 4.32 -3.46
CA ALA A 264 -4.71 3.10 -2.73
C ALA A 264 -5.47 3.00 -1.38
N ALA A 265 -5.49 4.08 -0.59
CA ALA A 265 -6.23 4.13 0.67
C ALA A 265 -7.74 3.95 0.46
N ALA A 266 -8.31 4.56 -0.57
CA ALA A 266 -9.73 4.42 -0.87
C ALA A 266 -10.13 3.00 -1.29
N ILE A 267 -9.26 2.27 -2.01
CA ILE A 267 -9.47 0.85 -2.30
C ILE A 267 -9.49 0.05 -1.00
N GLN A 268 -8.53 0.30 -0.11
CA GLN A 268 -8.44 -0.36 1.20
C GLN A 268 -9.69 -0.12 2.04
N ASP A 269 -10.21 1.11 2.05
CA ASP A 269 -11.41 1.50 2.78
C ASP A 269 -12.72 0.98 2.13
N GLY A 270 -12.64 0.32 0.97
CA GLY A 270 -13.80 -0.16 0.24
C GLY A 270 -14.65 0.96 -0.38
N ARG A 271 -14.05 2.11 -0.73
CA ARG A 271 -14.83 3.21 -1.31
C ARG A 271 -15.45 2.83 -2.64
N THR A 272 -16.73 3.16 -2.79
CA THR A 272 -17.54 2.83 -3.96
C THR A 272 -17.66 3.96 -4.99
N SER A 273 -17.00 5.10 -4.77
CA SER A 273 -16.84 6.16 -5.77
C SER A 273 -15.57 6.97 -5.52
N MET A 274 -14.92 7.37 -6.62
CA MET A 274 -13.66 8.10 -6.67
C MET A 274 -13.64 9.02 -7.89
N LYS A 275 -14.55 10.00 -7.91
CA LYS A 275 -14.70 10.90 -9.04
C LYS A 275 -13.48 11.78 -9.25
N VAL A 276 -13.05 11.87 -10.50
CA VAL A 276 -11.99 12.76 -10.94
C VAL A 276 -12.34 13.29 -12.33
N ASP A 277 -11.97 14.53 -12.59
CA ASP A 277 -12.05 15.14 -13.90
C ASP A 277 -10.84 14.71 -14.73
N GLY A 278 -11.09 14.31 -15.97
CA GLY A 278 -10.04 13.88 -16.91
C GLY A 278 -10.58 13.04 -18.06
N ALA A 279 -9.65 12.63 -18.93
CA ALA A 279 -9.97 11.77 -20.07
C ALA A 279 -10.46 10.40 -19.59
N ARG A 280 -11.67 10.03 -20.00
CA ARG A 280 -12.28 8.75 -19.65
C ARG A 280 -11.88 7.66 -20.64
N SER A 281 -11.87 6.43 -20.17
CA SER A 281 -11.62 5.25 -20.98
C SER A 281 -12.40 4.06 -20.42
N SER A 282 -12.90 3.22 -21.31
CA SER A 282 -13.55 1.98 -20.90
C SER A 282 -12.51 0.95 -20.47
N ALA A 283 -12.92 -0.05 -19.68
CA ALA A 283 -12.05 -1.17 -19.35
C ALA A 283 -11.63 -1.95 -20.62
N GLU A 284 -12.51 -1.99 -21.62
CA GLU A 284 -12.28 -2.60 -22.92
C GLU A 284 -11.21 -1.88 -23.73
N ASP A 285 -11.09 -0.55 -23.59
CA ASP A 285 -10.03 0.23 -24.24
C ASP A 285 -8.64 -0.15 -23.71
N MET A 286 -8.59 -0.63 -22.46
CA MET A 286 -7.35 -1.07 -21.80
C MET A 286 -6.93 -2.49 -22.20
N ILE A 287 -7.74 -3.24 -22.93
CA ILE A 287 -7.36 -4.57 -23.42
C ILE A 287 -6.29 -4.43 -24.52
N PRO A 288 -5.15 -5.14 -24.44
CA PRO A 288 -4.11 -5.11 -25.48
C PRO A 288 -4.68 -5.38 -26.87
N LYS A 289 -4.34 -4.55 -27.85
CA LYS A 289 -4.90 -4.64 -29.21
C LYS A 289 -4.02 -5.43 -30.18
N THR A 290 -2.73 -5.51 -29.89
CA THR A 290 -1.76 -6.28 -30.68
C THR A 290 -1.04 -7.31 -29.81
N VAL A 291 -0.40 -8.30 -30.44
CA VAL A 291 0.49 -9.24 -29.73
C VAL A 291 1.62 -8.48 -29.04
N GLY A 292 2.21 -7.47 -29.69
CA GLY A 292 3.25 -6.63 -29.09
C GLY A 292 2.77 -5.94 -27.81
N ASP A 293 1.57 -5.36 -27.83
CA ASP A 293 0.96 -4.74 -26.64
C ASP A 293 0.75 -5.77 -25.53
N ALA A 294 0.27 -6.97 -25.88
CA ALA A 294 -0.01 -8.02 -24.91
C ALA A 294 1.26 -8.57 -24.27
N VAL A 295 2.34 -8.73 -25.05
CA VAL A 295 3.65 -9.19 -24.57
C VAL A 295 4.28 -8.13 -23.65
N ALA A 296 4.06 -6.84 -23.88
CA ALA A 296 4.57 -5.78 -23.01
C ALA A 296 3.61 -5.36 -21.89
N ALA A 297 2.42 -5.98 -21.81
CA ALA A 297 1.43 -5.70 -20.78
C ALA A 297 1.86 -6.38 -19.47
N MET A 298 2.55 -5.64 -18.61
CA MET A 298 2.94 -6.07 -17.27
C MET A 298 2.79 -4.92 -16.26
N GLY A 299 2.38 -5.27 -15.04
CA GLY A 299 2.24 -4.33 -13.91
C GLY A 299 0.86 -3.67 -13.81
N THR A 300 0.71 -2.80 -12.82
CA THR A 300 -0.51 -2.01 -12.58
C THR A 300 -0.50 -0.71 -13.35
N ARG A 301 -1.70 -0.21 -13.71
CA ARG A 301 -1.93 1.12 -14.27
C ARG A 301 -3.21 1.71 -13.67
N VAL A 302 -3.27 3.03 -13.62
CA VAL A 302 -4.45 3.78 -13.18
C VAL A 302 -5.09 4.47 -14.37
N PHE A 303 -6.41 4.37 -14.49
CA PHE A 303 -7.18 5.06 -15.53
C PHE A 303 -8.47 5.64 -14.94
N ILE A 304 -9.13 6.51 -15.69
CA ILE A 304 -10.45 7.05 -15.35
C ILE A 304 -11.48 6.28 -16.16
N ASP A 305 -12.41 5.64 -15.50
CA ASP A 305 -13.45 4.84 -16.14
C ASP A 305 -14.52 5.72 -16.82
N ASP A 306 -15.46 5.08 -17.53
CA ASP A 306 -16.56 5.76 -18.22
C ASP A 306 -17.47 6.56 -17.27
N ASN A 307 -17.51 6.18 -15.99
CA ASN A 307 -18.27 6.86 -14.95
C ASN A 307 -17.53 8.09 -14.41
N GLY A 308 -16.26 8.29 -14.78
CA GLY A 308 -15.40 9.33 -14.21
C GLY A 308 -14.78 8.92 -12.87
N ASP A 309 -14.83 7.64 -12.50
CA ASP A 309 -14.16 7.12 -11.31
C ASP A 309 -12.75 6.63 -11.66
N ARG A 310 -11.79 6.82 -10.74
CA ARG A 310 -10.48 6.17 -10.88
C ARG A 310 -10.59 4.66 -10.71
N ALA A 311 -9.95 3.92 -11.59
CA ALA A 311 -9.86 2.46 -11.60
C ALA A 311 -8.40 2.01 -11.76
N VAL A 312 -8.12 0.79 -11.31
CA VAL A 312 -6.79 0.17 -11.42
C VAL A 312 -6.91 -1.05 -12.32
N ILE A 313 -6.04 -1.16 -13.31
CA ILE A 313 -5.88 -2.38 -14.11
C ILE A 313 -4.51 -2.98 -13.82
N SER A 314 -4.45 -4.30 -13.70
CA SER A 314 -3.20 -5.05 -13.63
C SER A 314 -3.11 -6.02 -14.79
N TYR A 315 -1.92 -6.08 -15.38
CA TYR A 315 -1.56 -7.07 -16.38
C TYR A 315 -0.48 -7.98 -15.82
N ALA A 316 -0.69 -9.29 -15.94
CA ALA A 316 0.27 -10.28 -15.52
C ALA A 316 0.39 -11.39 -16.57
N GLN A 317 1.57 -12.02 -16.55
CA GLN A 317 1.97 -13.01 -17.53
C GLN A 317 2.55 -14.24 -16.84
N THR A 318 2.42 -15.40 -17.47
CA THR A 318 3.06 -16.66 -17.02
C THR A 318 3.37 -17.54 -18.22
N GLU A 319 4.51 -18.23 -18.19
CA GLU A 319 4.84 -19.27 -19.16
C GLU A 319 4.07 -20.57 -18.84
N PRO A 320 3.31 -21.15 -19.77
CA PRO A 320 2.78 -22.50 -19.59
C PRO A 320 3.89 -23.53 -19.38
N ALA A 321 3.68 -24.46 -18.45
CA ALA A 321 4.63 -25.53 -18.21
C ALA A 321 4.87 -26.35 -19.49
N GLN A 322 6.14 -26.66 -19.76
CA GLN A 322 6.53 -27.54 -20.86
C GLN A 322 6.12 -28.97 -20.51
N VAL A 323 5.06 -29.45 -21.14
CA VAL A 323 4.45 -30.77 -20.91
C VAL A 323 4.24 -31.52 -22.22
N ASN A 324 3.84 -32.80 -22.14
CA ASN A 324 3.46 -33.55 -23.33
C ASN A 324 2.25 -32.91 -24.03
N PRO A 325 2.08 -33.09 -25.36
CA PRO A 325 0.98 -32.48 -26.12
C PRO A 325 -0.42 -32.72 -25.53
N ASP A 326 -0.66 -33.91 -24.98
CA ASP A 326 -1.94 -34.29 -24.38
C ASP A 326 -2.29 -33.45 -23.13
N ASP A 327 -1.29 -32.88 -22.45
CA ASP A 327 -1.44 -32.07 -21.24
C ASP A 327 -1.37 -30.55 -21.51
N GLN A 328 -1.13 -30.14 -22.76
CA GLN A 328 -0.84 -28.74 -23.11
C GLN A 328 -2.01 -27.79 -22.78
N ASP A 329 -3.25 -28.21 -23.02
CA ASP A 329 -4.44 -27.42 -22.68
C ASP A 329 -4.62 -27.25 -21.16
N MET A 330 -4.18 -28.22 -20.37
CA MET A 330 -4.17 -28.12 -18.92
C MET A 330 -3.06 -27.16 -18.45
N ALA A 331 -1.86 -27.25 -19.02
CA ALA A 331 -0.76 -26.33 -18.71
C ALA A 331 -1.13 -24.87 -19.05
N ARG A 332 -1.74 -24.63 -20.22
CA ARG A 332 -2.23 -23.30 -20.63
C ARG A 332 -3.28 -22.75 -19.67
N ARG A 333 -4.26 -23.56 -19.25
CA ARG A 333 -5.28 -23.13 -18.26
C ARG A 333 -4.68 -22.84 -16.89
N SER A 334 -3.72 -23.66 -16.45
CA SER A 334 -3.02 -23.44 -15.19
C SER A 334 -2.22 -22.13 -15.22
N ALA A 335 -1.56 -21.83 -16.34
CA ALA A 335 -0.81 -20.58 -16.50
C ALA A 335 -1.72 -19.34 -16.52
N LEU A 336 -2.90 -19.42 -17.14
CA LEU A 336 -3.89 -18.34 -17.06
C LEU A 336 -4.37 -18.12 -15.62
N SER A 337 -4.61 -19.19 -14.85
CA SER A 337 -4.98 -19.05 -13.44
C SER A 337 -3.85 -18.43 -12.60
N ALA A 338 -2.60 -18.82 -12.87
CA ALA A 338 -1.44 -18.25 -12.19
C ALA A 338 -1.26 -16.76 -12.54
N ALA A 339 -1.43 -16.39 -13.81
CA ALA A 339 -1.40 -14.99 -14.24
C ALA A 339 -2.53 -14.17 -13.60
N GLU A 340 -3.73 -14.73 -13.43
CA GLU A 340 -4.83 -14.06 -12.71
C GLU A 340 -4.49 -13.81 -11.24
N ASP A 341 -3.96 -14.82 -10.54
CA ASP A 341 -3.51 -14.69 -9.15
C ASP A 341 -2.38 -13.64 -9.01
N LEU A 342 -1.44 -13.60 -9.97
CA LEU A 342 -0.40 -12.57 -10.03
C LEU A 342 -0.97 -11.17 -10.24
N ALA A 343 -1.94 -11.00 -11.13
CA ALA A 343 -2.55 -9.70 -11.39
C ALA A 343 -3.28 -9.16 -10.14
N LEU A 344 -4.01 -10.03 -9.43
CA LEU A 344 -4.62 -9.69 -8.15
C LEU A 344 -3.57 -9.29 -7.12
N GLY A 345 -2.46 -10.04 -7.02
CA GLY A 345 -1.34 -9.71 -6.15
C GLY A 345 -0.70 -8.35 -6.46
N GLN A 346 -0.61 -7.96 -7.74
CA GLN A 346 -0.10 -6.64 -8.13
C GLN A 346 -1.07 -5.50 -7.74
N ILE A 347 -2.39 -5.68 -7.88
CA ILE A 347 -3.36 -4.70 -7.36
C ILE A 347 -3.23 -4.59 -5.84
N ALA A 348 -3.03 -5.70 -5.14
CA ALA A 348 -2.81 -5.68 -3.69
C ALA A 348 -1.54 -4.90 -3.32
N ALA A 349 -0.44 -5.11 -4.05
CA ALA A 349 0.80 -4.38 -3.87
C ALA A 349 0.64 -2.87 -4.14
N PHE A 350 -0.23 -2.49 -5.09
CA PHE A 350 -0.62 -1.10 -5.34
C PHE A 350 -1.36 -0.49 -4.14
N VAL A 351 -2.35 -1.19 -3.57
CA VAL A 351 -3.08 -0.75 -2.37
C VAL A 351 -2.13 -0.58 -1.18
N GLY A 352 -1.14 -1.46 -1.09
CA GLY A 352 -0.09 -1.44 -0.09
C GLY A 352 0.26 -2.86 0.30
N GLU A 353 1.54 -3.23 0.15
CA GLU A 353 2.02 -4.57 0.48
C GLU A 353 1.73 -4.93 1.94
N ASN A 354 1.77 -3.97 2.86
CA ASN A 354 1.44 -4.20 4.27
C ASN A 354 -0.05 -4.58 4.51
N VAL A 355 -0.94 -4.22 3.58
CA VAL A 355 -2.38 -4.56 3.64
C VAL A 355 -2.65 -5.91 2.98
N ALA A 356 -1.91 -6.24 1.91
CA ALA A 356 -1.94 -7.54 1.25
C ALA A 356 -1.53 -8.69 2.20
N LEU A 357 -0.72 -8.38 3.20
CA LEU A 357 -0.13 -9.36 4.11
C LEU A 357 -1.01 -9.52 5.36
N LYS A 358 -1.61 -10.70 5.51
CA LYS A 358 -2.42 -11.05 6.70
C LYS A 358 -1.63 -11.08 8.02
N SER A 359 -0.29 -10.95 7.98
CA SER A 359 0.57 -10.95 9.17
C SER A 359 1.46 -9.70 9.26
N SER A 360 1.51 -9.10 10.46
CA SER A 360 2.37 -7.95 10.76
C SER A 360 3.86 -8.28 10.65
N VAL A 361 4.25 -9.55 10.81
CA VAL A 361 5.63 -10.03 10.67
C VAL A 361 6.07 -9.97 9.20
N SER A 362 5.22 -10.45 8.28
CA SER A 362 5.53 -10.42 6.84
C SER A 362 5.58 -8.98 6.31
N ALA A 363 4.68 -8.11 6.77
CA ALA A 363 4.67 -6.68 6.48
C ALA A 363 5.98 -5.99 6.90
N ARG A 364 6.44 -6.26 8.13
CA ARG A 364 7.73 -5.75 8.62
C ARG A 364 8.90 -6.27 7.79
N GLN A 365 8.92 -7.56 7.45
CA GLN A 365 10.00 -8.16 6.64
C GLN A 365 10.10 -7.50 5.26
N LEU A 366 8.98 -7.30 4.57
CA LEU A 366 8.96 -6.64 3.25
C LEU A 366 9.44 -5.19 3.32
N THR A 367 8.96 -4.45 4.32
CA THR A 367 9.39 -3.08 4.54
C THR A 367 10.90 -3.03 4.86
N GLN A 368 11.41 -3.99 5.64
CA GLN A 368 12.83 -4.11 5.94
C GLN A 368 13.67 -4.45 4.70
N VAL A 369 13.18 -5.31 3.81
CA VAL A 369 13.87 -5.62 2.54
C VAL A 369 14.12 -4.34 1.75
N TYR A 370 13.10 -3.49 1.56
CA TYR A 370 13.29 -2.22 0.85
C TYR A 370 14.22 -1.24 1.59
N ALA A 371 14.14 -1.16 2.92
CA ALA A 371 15.05 -0.31 3.70
C ALA A 371 16.51 -0.80 3.59
N ASP A 372 16.75 -2.10 3.72
CA ASP A 372 18.06 -2.71 3.60
C ASP A 372 18.64 -2.53 2.19
N LEU A 373 17.80 -2.64 1.15
CA LEU A 373 18.21 -2.42 -0.24
C LEU A 373 18.76 -1.00 -0.45
N VAL A 374 18.06 0.01 0.09
CA VAL A 374 18.47 1.40 -0.03
C VAL A 374 19.73 1.68 0.81
N GLN A 375 19.78 1.19 2.06
CA GLN A 375 20.89 1.49 2.99
C GLN A 375 22.18 0.74 2.64
N ARG A 376 22.07 -0.53 2.24
CA ARG A 376 23.23 -1.41 2.08
C ARG A 376 23.70 -1.50 0.63
N GLY A 377 23.00 -0.85 -0.30
CA GLY A 377 23.30 -0.92 -1.74
C GLY A 377 23.28 -2.36 -2.27
N VAL A 378 22.47 -3.23 -1.66
CA VAL A 378 22.38 -4.64 -2.06
C VAL A 378 21.70 -4.69 -3.43
N GLU A 379 22.32 -5.39 -4.38
CA GLU A 379 21.71 -5.59 -5.68
C GLU A 379 20.45 -6.46 -5.53
N ILE A 380 19.31 -5.97 -6.03
CA ILE A 380 18.09 -6.77 -6.05
C ILE A 380 18.32 -7.97 -6.97
N ASP A 381 18.30 -9.16 -6.37
CA ASP A 381 18.44 -10.44 -7.07
C ASP A 381 17.11 -11.21 -7.13
N THR A 382 17.12 -12.34 -7.83
CA THR A 382 15.94 -13.19 -8.00
C THR A 382 15.42 -13.77 -6.69
N ASN A 383 16.27 -14.03 -5.69
CA ASN A 383 15.87 -14.64 -4.42
C ASN A 383 15.07 -13.65 -3.56
N GLN A 384 15.47 -12.37 -3.57
CA GLN A 384 14.72 -11.31 -2.89
C GLN A 384 13.35 -11.09 -3.55
N VAL A 385 13.28 -11.10 -4.88
CA VAL A 385 11.99 -11.04 -5.59
C VAL A 385 11.10 -12.24 -5.26
N GLN A 386 11.67 -13.44 -5.15
CA GLN A 386 10.90 -14.61 -4.71
C GLN A 386 10.37 -14.45 -3.28
N THR A 387 11.15 -13.85 -2.39
CA THR A 387 10.70 -13.52 -1.03
C THR A 387 9.53 -12.53 -1.05
N ILE A 388 9.62 -11.49 -1.90
CA ILE A 388 8.55 -10.51 -2.10
C ILE A 388 7.27 -11.22 -2.59
N ARG A 389 7.37 -12.06 -3.61
CA ARG A 389 6.23 -12.83 -4.16
C ARG A 389 5.64 -13.82 -3.16
N ALA A 390 6.48 -14.51 -2.38
CA ALA A 390 6.04 -15.48 -1.39
C ALA A 390 5.28 -14.81 -0.25
N ALA A 391 5.70 -13.60 0.12
CA ALA A 391 5.01 -12.81 1.12
C ALA A 391 3.63 -12.38 0.62
N THR A 392 3.50 -11.85 -0.60
CA THR A 392 2.24 -11.22 -1.09
C THR A 392 1.04 -12.16 -1.20
N GLY A 393 1.23 -13.48 -1.30
CA GLY A 393 0.17 -14.49 -1.17
C GLY A 393 -1.02 -14.33 -2.13
N ARG A 394 -2.06 -15.17 -1.95
CA ARG A 394 -3.35 -15.01 -2.66
C ARG A 394 -4.17 -13.94 -1.93
N VAL A 395 -4.41 -12.82 -2.61
CA VAL A 395 -5.15 -11.68 -2.04
C VAL A 395 -6.55 -11.62 -2.62
N ASP A 396 -7.54 -11.65 -1.74
CA ASP A 396 -8.93 -11.41 -2.12
C ASP A 396 -9.17 -9.89 -2.15
N ILE A 397 -9.34 -9.33 -3.33
CA ILE A 397 -9.66 -7.90 -3.50
C ILE A 397 -11.11 -7.80 -3.96
N THR A 398 -11.95 -7.25 -3.09
CA THR A 398 -13.34 -6.98 -3.45
C THR A 398 -13.37 -5.98 -4.60
N GLY A 399 -14.24 -6.20 -5.58
CA GLY A 399 -14.38 -5.33 -6.74
C GLY A 399 -13.34 -5.48 -7.84
N ALA A 400 -12.42 -6.44 -7.73
CA ALA A 400 -11.56 -6.87 -8.82
C ALA A 400 -12.28 -7.90 -9.71
N ASN A 401 -12.16 -7.77 -11.03
CA ASN A 401 -12.69 -8.72 -11.99
C ASN A 401 -11.76 -8.88 -13.21
N THR A 402 -11.63 -10.10 -13.70
CA THR A 402 -10.90 -10.41 -14.94
C THR A 402 -11.69 -9.91 -16.14
N ILE A 403 -11.10 -9.00 -16.92
CA ILE A 403 -11.73 -8.43 -18.12
C ILE A 403 -11.21 -9.09 -19.41
N TRP A 404 -10.02 -9.67 -19.36
CA TRP A 404 -9.38 -10.30 -20.52
C TRP A 404 -8.37 -11.35 -20.08
N ARG A 405 -8.32 -12.46 -20.82
CA ARG A 405 -7.34 -13.53 -20.63
C ARG A 405 -7.10 -14.25 -21.95
N GLN A 406 -5.84 -14.50 -22.29
CA GLN A 406 -5.49 -15.14 -23.54
C GLN A 406 -4.12 -15.82 -23.46
N VAL A 407 -3.95 -16.92 -24.19
CA VAL A 407 -2.62 -17.45 -24.51
C VAL A 407 -2.22 -16.90 -25.88
N ILE A 408 -1.06 -16.23 -25.93
CA ILE A 408 -0.48 -15.68 -27.16
C ILE A 408 0.88 -16.35 -27.41
N GLU A 409 1.33 -16.33 -28.66
CA GLU A 409 2.70 -16.73 -28.99
C GLU A 409 3.60 -15.48 -28.96
N HIS A 410 4.75 -15.59 -28.31
CA HIS A 410 5.76 -14.54 -28.36
C HIS A 410 6.27 -14.37 -29.80
N PRO A 411 6.23 -13.15 -30.39
CA PRO A 411 6.43 -12.95 -31.82
C PRO A 411 7.83 -13.33 -32.32
N GLU A 412 8.81 -13.40 -31.42
CA GLU A 412 10.20 -13.69 -31.79
C GLU A 412 10.66 -15.09 -31.39
N THR A 413 10.03 -15.72 -30.41
CA THR A 413 10.45 -17.03 -29.88
C THR A 413 9.42 -18.12 -30.10
N GLN A 414 8.19 -17.76 -30.49
CA GLN A 414 7.04 -18.65 -30.66
C GLN A 414 6.67 -19.43 -29.39
N GLN A 415 7.18 -19.02 -28.22
CA GLN A 415 6.82 -19.59 -26.93
C GLN A 415 5.46 -19.06 -26.49
N ASP A 416 4.63 -19.92 -25.92
CA ASP A 416 3.34 -19.54 -25.36
C ASP A 416 3.52 -18.59 -24.15
N ILE A 417 2.69 -17.56 -24.08
CA ILE A 417 2.55 -16.67 -22.93
C ILE A 417 1.07 -16.63 -22.55
N ALA A 418 0.75 -17.01 -21.32
CA ALA A 418 -0.56 -16.75 -20.74
C ALA A 418 -0.58 -15.32 -20.20
N VAL A 419 -1.48 -14.48 -20.70
CA VAL A 419 -1.64 -13.07 -20.29
C VAL A 419 -3.04 -12.86 -19.73
N VAL A 420 -3.13 -12.15 -18.61
CA VAL A 420 -4.40 -11.80 -17.96
C VAL A 420 -4.43 -10.31 -17.64
N ALA A 421 -5.60 -9.70 -17.79
CA ALA A 421 -5.90 -8.35 -17.33
C ALA A 421 -7.04 -8.37 -16.31
N VAL A 422 -6.77 -7.86 -15.12
CA VAL A 422 -7.73 -7.73 -14.01
C VAL A 422 -7.96 -6.25 -13.74
N VAL A 423 -9.21 -5.83 -13.62
CA VAL A 423 -9.59 -4.46 -13.26
C VAL A 423 -10.21 -4.45 -11.88
N TRP A 424 -9.75 -3.54 -11.03
CA TRP A 424 -10.49 -3.07 -9.87
C TRP A 424 -11.19 -1.74 -10.19
N SER A 425 -12.44 -1.61 -9.79
CA SER A 425 -13.19 -0.36 -9.90
C SER A 425 -14.11 -0.13 -8.69
N PRO A 426 -14.45 1.13 -8.35
CA PRO A 426 -15.38 1.42 -7.25
C PRO A 426 -16.79 0.83 -7.49
N ARG A 427 -17.23 0.74 -8.75
CA ARG A 427 -18.48 0.06 -9.10
C ARG A 427 -18.38 -1.45 -8.88
N GLY A 428 -17.23 -2.05 -9.20
CA GLY A 428 -16.90 -3.43 -8.87
C GLY A 428 -16.99 -3.64 -7.36
N GLN A 429 -16.37 -2.75 -6.58
CA GLN A 429 -16.39 -2.79 -5.11
C GLN A 429 -17.82 -2.81 -4.57
N ALA A 430 -18.65 -1.85 -4.98
CA ALA A 430 -20.05 -1.78 -4.58
C ALA A 430 -20.85 -3.04 -4.94
N SER A 431 -20.55 -3.64 -6.09
CA SER A 431 -21.23 -4.86 -6.55
C SER A 431 -20.78 -6.07 -5.74
N GLY A 432 -19.49 -6.17 -5.43
CA GLY A 432 -18.90 -7.20 -4.59
C GLY A 432 -19.45 -7.18 -3.18
N GLU A 433 -19.55 -6.01 -2.55
CA GLU A 433 -20.13 -5.85 -1.20
C GLU A 433 -21.60 -6.29 -1.15
N ARG A 434 -22.42 -5.88 -2.13
CA ARG A 434 -23.81 -6.32 -2.21
C ARG A 434 -23.94 -7.83 -2.37
N MET A 435 -23.06 -8.44 -3.18
CA MET A 435 -23.05 -9.88 -3.37
C MET A 435 -22.62 -10.61 -2.10
N GLY A 436 -21.59 -10.13 -1.41
CA GLY A 436 -21.17 -10.65 -0.11
C GLY A 436 -22.30 -10.60 0.92
N ALA A 437 -22.94 -9.44 1.07
CA ALA A 437 -24.08 -9.27 1.97
C ALA A 437 -25.26 -10.20 1.63
N ALA A 438 -25.54 -10.42 0.34
CA ALA A 438 -26.57 -11.34 -0.11
C ALA A 438 -26.23 -12.81 0.21
N ILE A 439 -24.98 -13.21 0.06
CA ILE A 439 -24.49 -14.56 0.41
C ILE A 439 -24.58 -14.78 1.92
N ASP A 440 -24.16 -13.80 2.72
CA ASP A 440 -24.22 -13.89 4.18
C ASP A 440 -25.66 -13.94 4.69
N ALA A 441 -26.56 -13.13 4.10
CA ALA A 441 -27.99 -13.20 4.40
C ALA A 441 -28.59 -14.57 4.03
N ALA A 442 -28.22 -15.14 2.89
CA ALA A 442 -28.67 -16.48 2.49
C ALA A 442 -28.14 -17.57 3.43
N ARG A 443 -26.88 -17.47 3.87
CA ARG A 443 -26.28 -18.40 4.83
C ARG A 443 -26.96 -18.30 6.20
N ALA A 444 -27.27 -17.09 6.67
CA ALA A 444 -28.00 -16.88 7.91
C ALA A 444 -29.42 -17.47 7.84
N ALA A 445 -30.16 -17.19 6.77
CA ALA A 445 -31.51 -17.73 6.55
C ALA A 445 -31.53 -19.27 6.45
N GLY A 446 -30.54 -19.88 5.80
CA GLY A 446 -30.40 -21.34 5.74
C GLY A 446 -30.08 -21.97 7.11
N THR A 447 -29.34 -21.25 7.96
CA THR A 447 -29.04 -21.69 9.34
C THR A 447 -30.28 -21.60 10.24
N GLU A 448 -31.09 -20.56 10.07
CA GLU A 448 -32.38 -20.42 10.77
C GLU A 448 -33.39 -21.48 10.35
N ALA A 449 -33.48 -21.80 9.05
CA ALA A 449 -34.35 -22.86 8.54
C ALA A 449 -33.96 -24.25 9.11
N GLY A 450 -32.66 -24.58 9.16
CA GLY A 450 -32.19 -25.83 9.77
C GLY A 450 -32.39 -25.90 11.28
N THR A 451 -32.33 -24.76 11.99
CA THR A 451 -32.62 -24.69 13.44
C THR A 451 -34.11 -24.83 13.71
N GLN A 452 -34.97 -24.41 12.78
CA GLN A 452 -36.42 -24.50 12.89
C GLN A 452 -36.93 -25.90 12.50
N GLU A 453 -36.30 -26.59 11.55
CA GLU A 453 -36.54 -28.02 11.29
C GLU A 453 -36.12 -28.89 12.48
N ALA A 454 -34.95 -28.64 13.08
CA ALA A 454 -34.50 -29.39 14.26
C ALA A 454 -35.43 -29.21 15.49
N ARG A 455 -35.99 -28.02 15.70
CA ARG A 455 -37.00 -27.77 16.75
C ARG A 455 -38.35 -28.44 16.45
N ASN A 456 -38.76 -28.46 15.19
CA ASN A 456 -40.00 -29.14 14.79
C ASN A 456 -39.88 -30.68 14.87
N GLU A 457 -38.67 -31.25 14.69
CA GLU A 457 -38.41 -32.67 14.91
C GLU A 457 -38.36 -33.06 16.40
N GLU A 458 -37.83 -32.21 17.27
CA GLU A 458 -37.91 -32.41 18.74
C GLU A 458 -39.36 -32.39 19.23
N ASP A 459 -40.19 -31.44 18.77
CA ASP A 459 -41.61 -31.35 19.13
C ASP A 459 -42.47 -32.47 18.50
N ALA A 460 -42.04 -33.07 17.38
CA ALA A 460 -42.72 -34.22 16.77
C ALA A 460 -42.39 -35.57 17.44
N SER A 461 -41.25 -35.65 18.15
CA SER A 461 -40.81 -36.88 18.82
C SER A 461 -41.52 -37.17 20.15
N ASP A 462 -42.18 -36.17 20.76
CA ASP A 462 -42.87 -36.32 22.06
C ASP A 462 -44.30 -36.87 21.95
N ASN A 463 -44.77 -37.21 20.73
CA ASN A 463 -46.16 -37.67 20.52
C ASN A 463 -46.29 -39.02 19.80
N SER A 464 -45.25 -39.86 19.79
CA SER A 464 -45.31 -41.20 19.17
C SER A 464 -44.54 -42.26 19.97
N ALA A 465 -44.89 -42.43 21.24
CA ALA A 465 -44.57 -43.66 21.97
C ALA A 465 -45.52 -44.80 21.52
N MET A 466 -45.23 -45.43 20.38
CA MET A 466 -45.72 -46.78 20.08
C MET A 466 -44.60 -47.78 20.37
N THR A 467 -44.73 -48.47 21.49
CA THR A 467 -43.97 -49.67 21.84
C THR A 467 -44.12 -50.75 20.76
N PHE A 468 -43.02 -51.13 20.12
CA PHE A 468 -42.93 -52.35 19.31
C PHE A 468 -42.31 -53.47 20.16
N GLU A 469 -43.13 -54.47 20.51
CA GLU A 469 -42.64 -55.76 21.00
C GLU A 469 -41.90 -56.50 19.88
N SER A 470 -40.66 -56.91 20.15
CA SER A 470 -39.84 -57.73 19.26
C SER A 470 -40.33 -59.19 19.24
N GLN A 471 -40.67 -59.72 18.08
CA GLN A 471 -40.82 -61.17 17.89
C GLN A 471 -39.45 -61.88 17.85
N PRO A 472 -39.33 -63.09 18.43
CA PRO A 472 -38.08 -63.83 18.45
C PRO A 472 -37.76 -64.47 17.08
N LEU A 473 -36.49 -64.41 16.70
CA LEU A 473 -35.92 -64.96 15.47
C LEU A 473 -35.91 -66.51 15.50
N ASP A 474 -36.30 -67.12 14.39
CA ASP A 474 -36.26 -68.57 14.14
C ASP A 474 -34.83 -69.03 13.81
N PRO A 475 -34.23 -69.95 14.60
CA PRO A 475 -32.85 -70.40 14.40
C PRO A 475 -32.66 -71.47 13.31
N ALA A 476 -33.69 -71.82 12.51
CA ALA A 476 -33.55 -72.81 11.42
C ALA A 476 -32.98 -72.27 10.09
N ALA A 477 -32.48 -71.02 10.06
CA ALA A 477 -32.00 -70.37 8.84
C ALA A 477 -30.47 -70.36 8.65
N TYR A 478 -29.71 -71.26 9.29
CA TYR A 478 -28.26 -71.42 9.10
C TYR A 478 -27.87 -72.79 8.56
#